data_AF-A0A443J1K4-F1
#
_entry.id   AF-A0A443J1K4-F1
#
_cell.length_a   1.000
_cell.length_b   1.000
_cell.length_c   1.000
_cell.angle_alpha   90.00
_cell.angle_beta   90.00
_cell.angle_gamma   90.00
#
_symmetry.space_group_name_H-M   'P 1'
#
loop_
_entity.id
_entity.type
_entity.pdbx_description
1 polymer ?
#
loop_
_entity_poly.entity_id
_entity_poly.type
_entity_poly.pdbx_seq_one_letter_code
_entity_poly.pdbx_strand_id
1 'polypeptide(L)'
;MFGWFKRQAVPQVETRSASSTGYTAQILAARQSYISGVSGLGELTAAVQSSVSLWESGLSLADVKGTDLLSRRMLALTARSLALRGESIWLIRDRLVPCSDWDLTTRDGEPRAYRVSIPEAGGARSDTVLAGEVLHFRIGSDVVAPWTGTAPLQRARLSADLLEQLETALRDVFRDAPIGSQIVPVPEGSAEDMASLRAGFRGKRGAALVIEGVAQAVGAGMHPQLGKGPDQLSPDLSDTLADKMLTEAKGAIYGTFGILPGLFNPATTGPLVREAQRHLAQIVLQPIANIMAEEATEKLGAGVQVDVVRPMQAFDAGGKARALATMIGALAQAKEAGIDGPTLQDALSFIDWQDE
;
A
#
# COMPACT_ATOMS: atom_id res chain seq x y z
N MET A 1 -81.32 13.42 -4.84
CA MET A 1 -81.12 14.78 -5.40
C MET A 1 -79.81 15.33 -4.83
N PHE A 2 -78.75 15.28 -5.64
CA PHE A 2 -77.48 16.02 -5.56
C PHE A 2 -76.79 16.32 -4.20
N GLY A 3 -75.85 15.46 -3.78
CA GLY A 3 -74.88 15.80 -2.73
C GLY A 3 -73.49 15.16 -2.85
N TRP A 4 -73.27 14.23 -3.78
CA TRP A 4 -72.08 13.36 -3.75
C TRP A 4 -70.92 13.77 -4.68
N PHE A 5 -70.97 14.97 -5.29
CA PHE A 5 -69.99 15.41 -6.30
C PHE A 5 -69.19 16.67 -5.94
N LYS A 6 -68.93 16.93 -4.64
CA LYS A 6 -67.94 17.95 -4.25
C LYS A 6 -67.13 17.50 -3.03
N ARG A 7 -66.06 16.75 -3.26
CA ARG A 7 -64.84 16.89 -2.45
C ARG A 7 -63.80 17.58 -3.30
N GLN A 8 -63.52 18.82 -2.92
CA GLN A 8 -62.55 19.71 -3.52
C GLN A 8 -61.17 19.06 -3.56
N ALA A 9 -60.50 19.27 -4.69
CA ALA A 9 -59.08 19.14 -4.87
C ALA A 9 -58.34 19.96 -3.80
N VAL A 10 -57.86 19.28 -2.78
CA VAL A 10 -56.72 19.73 -2.00
C VAL A 10 -55.55 18.94 -2.57
N PRO A 11 -54.52 19.56 -3.17
CA PRO A 11 -53.31 18.82 -3.49
C PRO A 11 -52.81 18.21 -2.19
N GLN A 12 -52.66 16.89 -2.15
CA GLN A 12 -51.92 16.26 -1.07
C GLN A 12 -50.55 16.92 -1.05
N VAL A 13 -50.29 17.71 -0.01
CA VAL A 13 -48.95 18.20 0.27
C VAL A 13 -48.11 16.96 0.44
N GLU A 14 -47.13 16.75 -0.44
CA GLU A 14 -46.15 15.69 -0.29
C GLU A 14 -45.58 15.80 1.12
N THR A 15 -45.91 14.84 1.97
CA THR A 15 -45.21 14.66 3.24
C THR A 15 -43.81 14.21 2.89
N ARG A 16 -42.91 15.16 2.60
CA ARG A 16 -41.48 14.89 2.55
C ARG A 16 -41.11 14.31 3.90
N SER A 17 -40.53 13.12 3.90
CA SER A 17 -40.04 12.41 5.07
C SER A 17 -39.09 13.33 5.84
N ALA A 18 -39.61 14.07 6.82
CA ALA A 18 -38.86 14.99 7.68
C ALA A 18 -38.07 14.24 8.78
N SER A 19 -37.72 12.97 8.53
CA SER A 19 -37.08 12.07 9.49
C SER A 19 -36.17 11.06 8.79
N SER A 20 -35.34 11.54 7.86
CA SER A 20 -34.13 10.83 7.51
C SER A 20 -33.03 11.88 7.37
N THR A 21 -32.08 11.86 8.29
CA THR A 21 -30.69 12.17 7.94
C THR A 21 -30.39 11.33 6.70
N GLY A 22 -30.53 11.96 5.53
CA GLY A 22 -31.04 11.29 4.34
C GLY A 22 -30.19 10.10 3.93
N TYR A 23 -30.83 9.01 3.54
CA TYR A 23 -30.17 7.89 2.87
C TYR A 23 -29.26 8.38 1.72
N THR A 24 -29.69 9.44 1.01
CA THR A 24 -28.87 10.15 0.03
C THR A 24 -27.64 10.84 0.62
N ALA A 25 -27.74 11.44 1.81
CA ALA A 25 -26.58 12.02 2.51
C ALA A 25 -25.62 10.94 3.02
N GLN A 26 -26.14 9.77 3.44
CA GLN A 26 -25.33 8.62 3.82
C GLN A 26 -24.64 7.98 2.60
N ILE A 27 -25.34 7.86 1.47
CA ILE A 27 -24.76 7.42 0.20
C ILE A 27 -23.76 8.43 -0.33
N LEU A 28 -24.04 9.74 -0.26
CA LEU A 28 -23.09 10.78 -0.66
C LEU A 28 -21.88 10.81 0.28
N ALA A 29 -22.04 10.58 1.58
CA ALA A 29 -20.93 10.46 2.51
C ALA A 29 -20.13 9.17 2.29
N ALA A 30 -20.78 8.05 1.94
CA ALA A 30 -20.12 6.80 1.57
C ALA A 30 -19.42 6.92 0.21
N ARG A 31 -20.03 7.58 -0.77
CA ARG A 31 -19.46 7.88 -2.09
C ARG A 31 -18.34 8.90 -2.00
N GLN A 32 -18.47 9.92 -1.15
CA GLN A 32 -17.38 10.84 -0.82
C GLN A 32 -16.29 10.09 -0.06
N SER A 33 -16.60 9.19 0.87
CA SER A 33 -15.59 8.32 1.50
C SER A 33 -14.95 7.33 0.53
N TYR A 34 -15.62 6.97 -0.56
CA TYR A 34 -15.10 6.10 -1.63
C TYR A 34 -14.23 6.89 -2.63
N ILE A 35 -14.64 8.11 -2.99
CA ILE A 35 -13.98 8.99 -3.97
C ILE A 35 -12.84 9.78 -3.32
N SER A 36 -13.04 10.25 -2.10
CA SER A 36 -12.15 11.12 -1.34
C SER A 36 -11.66 10.46 -0.06
N GLY A 37 -11.50 9.12 -0.06
CA GLY A 37 -11.02 8.29 1.08
C GLY A 37 -10.34 9.13 2.14
N VAL A 38 -10.98 9.32 3.30
CA VAL A 38 -10.78 10.48 4.20
C VAL A 38 -9.41 10.57 4.89
N SER A 39 -8.39 9.91 4.35
CA SER A 39 -7.20 10.71 4.05
C SER A 39 -6.54 10.30 2.73
N GLY A 40 -6.41 9.03 2.37
CA GLY A 40 -5.87 8.57 1.07
C GLY A 40 -4.42 8.99 0.78
N LEU A 41 -3.89 9.96 1.53
CA LEU A 41 -2.53 10.46 1.53
C LEU A 41 -1.57 9.39 2.02
N GLY A 42 -2.03 8.52 2.93
CA GLY A 42 -1.34 7.27 3.26
C GLY A 42 -0.99 6.42 2.03
N GLU A 43 -1.85 6.39 1.00
CA GLU A 43 -1.56 5.67 -0.25
C GLU A 43 -0.44 6.33 -1.06
N LEU A 44 -0.25 7.64 -0.92
CA LEU A 44 0.82 8.38 -1.61
C LEU A 44 2.19 8.18 -0.95
N THR A 45 2.24 7.59 0.25
CA THR A 45 3.51 7.32 0.94
C THR A 45 4.36 6.33 0.15
N ALA A 46 5.69 6.49 0.22
CA ALA A 46 6.62 5.60 -0.47
C ALA A 46 6.51 4.15 0.05
N ALA A 47 6.13 3.97 1.32
CA ALA A 47 5.91 2.65 1.92
C ALA A 47 4.74 1.91 1.25
N VAL A 48 3.60 2.59 1.05
CA VAL A 48 2.45 2.00 0.36
C VAL A 48 2.76 1.79 -1.12
N GLN A 49 3.30 2.78 -1.83
CA GLN A 49 3.57 2.62 -3.27
C GLN A 49 4.59 1.52 -3.56
N SER A 50 5.63 1.37 -2.73
CA SER A 50 6.59 0.27 -2.85
C SER A 50 5.92 -1.09 -2.62
N SER A 51 4.95 -1.16 -1.69
CA SER A 51 4.17 -2.37 -1.43
C SER A 51 3.26 -2.74 -2.60
N VAL A 52 2.56 -1.75 -3.16
CA VAL A 52 1.72 -1.90 -4.36
C VAL A 52 2.57 -2.39 -5.53
N SER A 53 3.75 -1.79 -5.76
CA SER A 53 4.64 -2.20 -6.86
C SER A 53 5.16 -3.64 -6.72
N LEU A 54 5.36 -4.13 -5.49
CA LEU A 54 5.73 -5.54 -5.26
C LEU A 54 4.57 -6.48 -5.63
N TRP A 55 3.34 -6.13 -5.30
CA TRP A 55 2.16 -6.90 -5.70
C TRP A 55 1.96 -6.88 -7.22
N GLU A 56 2.07 -5.70 -7.86
CA GLU A 56 2.03 -5.56 -9.32
C GLU A 56 3.07 -6.45 -10.01
N SER A 57 4.31 -6.39 -9.52
CA SER A 57 5.40 -7.17 -10.08
C SER A 57 5.15 -8.66 -9.92
N GLY A 58 4.75 -9.12 -8.74
CA GLY A 58 4.47 -10.53 -8.46
C GLY A 58 3.34 -11.10 -9.31
N LEU A 59 2.20 -10.41 -9.39
CA LEU A 59 1.07 -10.85 -10.22
C LEU A 59 1.34 -10.72 -11.72
N SER A 60 2.07 -9.70 -12.16
CA SER A 60 2.44 -9.56 -13.59
C SER A 60 3.39 -10.65 -14.08
N LEU A 61 4.14 -11.28 -13.16
CA LEU A 61 5.05 -12.38 -13.43
C LEU A 61 4.35 -13.74 -13.40
N ALA A 62 3.10 -13.81 -12.95
CA ALA A 62 2.38 -15.07 -12.79
C ALA A 62 2.29 -15.87 -14.09
N ASP A 63 2.43 -17.19 -13.95
CA ASP A 63 2.15 -18.15 -15.01
C ASP A 63 0.66 -18.47 -15.00
N VAL A 64 -0.04 -18.08 -16.07
CA VAL A 64 -1.46 -18.38 -16.26
C VAL A 64 -1.63 -19.55 -17.22
N LYS A 65 -2.50 -20.49 -16.86
CA LYS A 65 -2.94 -21.59 -17.73
C LYS A 65 -4.45 -21.61 -17.82
N GLY A 66 -4.98 -22.08 -18.94
CA GLY A 66 -6.43 -22.25 -19.17
C GLY A 66 -7.15 -21.05 -19.78
N THR A 67 -6.51 -19.88 -19.86
CA THR A 67 -7.06 -18.71 -20.56
C THR A 67 -5.96 -17.77 -21.06
N ASP A 68 -6.20 -17.14 -22.21
CA ASP A 68 -5.36 -16.05 -22.74
C ASP A 68 -5.87 -14.66 -22.35
N LEU A 69 -7.05 -14.59 -21.71
CA LEU A 69 -7.64 -13.32 -21.33
C LEU A 69 -6.85 -12.64 -20.20
N LEU A 70 -6.33 -13.40 -19.23
CA LEU A 70 -5.56 -12.87 -18.10
C LEU A 70 -4.12 -12.53 -18.49
N SER A 71 -3.95 -11.45 -19.25
CA SER A 71 -2.62 -10.96 -19.64
C SER A 71 -1.82 -10.37 -18.46
N ARG A 72 -0.48 -10.37 -18.57
CA ARG A 72 0.43 -9.76 -17.58
C ARG A 72 0.09 -8.32 -17.22
N ARG A 73 -0.32 -7.52 -18.21
CA ARG A 73 -0.74 -6.12 -18.01
C ARG A 73 -1.97 -6.04 -17.13
N MET A 74 -2.93 -6.93 -17.33
CA MET A 74 -4.16 -6.94 -16.54
C MET A 74 -3.93 -7.47 -15.15
N LEU A 75 -3.07 -8.47 -14.98
CA LEU A 75 -2.67 -8.93 -13.66
C LEU A 75 -1.98 -7.82 -12.87
N ALA A 76 -1.13 -7.01 -13.51
CA ALA A 76 -0.54 -5.82 -12.88
C ALA A 76 -1.62 -4.80 -12.45
N LEU A 77 -2.57 -4.47 -13.34
CA LEU A 77 -3.66 -3.55 -13.01
C LEU A 77 -4.59 -4.10 -11.91
N THR A 78 -4.85 -5.40 -11.95
CA THR A 78 -5.64 -6.11 -10.94
C THR A 78 -4.93 -6.05 -9.60
N ALA A 79 -3.62 -6.33 -9.56
CA ALA A 79 -2.81 -6.24 -8.35
C ALA A 79 -2.88 -4.85 -7.72
N ARG A 80 -2.74 -3.78 -8.52
CA ARG A 80 -2.88 -2.41 -8.04
C ARG A 80 -4.27 -2.14 -7.49
N SER A 81 -5.32 -2.55 -8.20
CA SER A 81 -6.70 -2.34 -7.76
C SER A 81 -6.99 -3.10 -6.47
N LEU A 82 -6.54 -4.36 -6.34
CA LEU A 82 -6.66 -5.14 -5.11
C LEU A 82 -5.85 -4.52 -3.96
N ALA A 83 -4.63 -4.03 -4.21
CA ALA A 83 -3.80 -3.41 -3.19
C ALA A 83 -4.38 -2.08 -2.65
N LEU A 84 -5.02 -1.28 -3.50
CA LEU A 84 -5.52 0.05 -3.13
C LEU A 84 -7.01 0.05 -2.74
N ARG A 85 -7.82 -0.78 -3.38
CA ARG A 85 -9.29 -0.82 -3.19
C ARG A 85 -9.76 -2.11 -2.52
N GLY A 86 -8.98 -3.18 -2.59
CA GLY A 86 -9.41 -4.51 -2.14
C GLY A 86 -10.26 -5.25 -3.18
N GLU A 87 -10.54 -4.62 -4.31
CA GLU A 87 -11.43 -5.13 -5.34
C GLU A 87 -10.99 -4.69 -6.73
N SER A 88 -11.25 -5.54 -7.73
CA SER A 88 -10.95 -5.28 -9.14
C SER A 88 -12.04 -5.90 -10.01
N ILE A 89 -12.61 -5.09 -10.89
CA ILE A 89 -13.69 -5.51 -11.78
C ILE A 89 -13.28 -5.41 -13.25
N TRP A 90 -13.55 -6.50 -13.97
CA TRP A 90 -13.33 -6.61 -15.41
C TRP A 90 -14.59 -7.09 -16.11
N LEU A 91 -15.06 -6.32 -17.09
CA LEU A 91 -16.13 -6.75 -17.98
C LEU A 91 -15.59 -7.73 -19.01
N ILE A 92 -16.27 -8.88 -19.15
CA ILE A 92 -15.95 -9.94 -20.09
C ILE A 92 -16.58 -9.63 -21.45
N ARG A 93 -15.72 -9.47 -22.46
CA ARG A 93 -16.05 -9.36 -23.90
C ARG A 93 -15.01 -10.19 -24.67
N ASP A 94 -14.66 -9.79 -25.89
CA ASP A 94 -13.52 -10.37 -26.63
C ASP A 94 -12.17 -10.17 -25.91
N ARG A 95 -12.14 -9.23 -24.96
CA ARG A 95 -11.06 -8.98 -24.00
C ARG A 95 -11.65 -8.61 -22.66
N LEU A 96 -10.84 -8.64 -21.62
CA LEU A 96 -11.22 -8.10 -20.31
C LEU A 96 -11.07 -6.58 -20.33
N VAL A 97 -12.18 -5.89 -20.09
CA VAL A 97 -12.26 -4.42 -20.09
C VAL A 97 -12.29 -3.94 -18.64
N PRO A 98 -11.37 -3.06 -18.20
CA PRO A 98 -11.33 -2.62 -16.81
C PRO A 98 -12.56 -1.74 -16.51
N CYS A 99 -13.14 -1.92 -15.33
CA CYS A 99 -14.21 -1.06 -14.83
C CYS A 99 -13.66 -0.13 -13.74
N SER A 100 -14.04 1.15 -13.81
CA SER A 100 -13.56 2.19 -12.89
C SER A 100 -14.42 2.36 -11.64
N ASP A 101 -15.72 2.09 -11.78
CA ASP A 101 -16.75 2.17 -10.73
C ASP A 101 -17.86 1.16 -11.06
N TRP A 102 -18.61 0.76 -10.04
CA TRP A 102 -19.71 -0.20 -10.16
C TRP A 102 -20.72 -0.07 -9.03
N ASP A 103 -21.96 -0.44 -9.35
CA ASP A 103 -22.98 -0.80 -8.37
C ASP A 103 -23.39 -2.25 -8.62
N LEU A 104 -23.76 -2.99 -7.59
CA LEU A 104 -24.22 -4.38 -7.75
C LEU A 104 -25.46 -4.66 -6.92
N THR A 105 -26.23 -5.65 -7.37
CA THR A 105 -27.34 -6.22 -6.61
C THR A 105 -26.99 -7.64 -6.21
N THR A 106 -27.25 -8.01 -4.96
CA THR A 106 -27.02 -9.36 -4.46
C THR A 106 -28.31 -10.12 -4.19
N ARG A 107 -28.18 -11.44 -4.10
CA ARG A 107 -29.16 -12.35 -3.51
C ARG A 107 -28.39 -13.35 -2.65
N ASP A 108 -28.81 -13.54 -1.41
CA ASP A 108 -28.15 -14.46 -0.48
C ASP A 108 -26.63 -14.18 -0.28
N GLY A 109 -26.23 -12.92 -0.46
CA GLY A 109 -24.82 -12.50 -0.40
C GLY A 109 -24.03 -12.66 -1.71
N GLU A 110 -24.64 -13.24 -2.75
CA GLU A 110 -24.02 -13.45 -4.05
C GLU A 110 -24.41 -12.37 -5.08
N PRO A 111 -23.45 -11.79 -5.82
CA PRO A 111 -23.77 -10.82 -6.88
C PRO A 111 -24.59 -11.42 -8.02
N ARG A 112 -25.66 -10.71 -8.42
CA ARG A 112 -26.55 -11.12 -9.52
C ARG A 112 -26.38 -10.28 -10.78
N ALA A 113 -26.24 -8.98 -10.62
CA ALA A 113 -26.12 -8.03 -11.71
C ALA A 113 -25.25 -6.86 -11.26
N TYR A 114 -24.58 -6.26 -12.23
CA TYR A 114 -23.71 -5.12 -12.05
C TYR A 114 -24.15 -4.00 -12.97
N ARG A 115 -24.03 -2.78 -12.47
CA ARG A 115 -23.96 -1.57 -13.28
C ARG A 115 -22.52 -1.10 -13.26
N VAL A 116 -21.78 -1.33 -14.33
CA VAL A 116 -20.35 -1.01 -14.43
C VAL A 116 -20.12 0.28 -15.19
N SER A 117 -19.10 1.04 -14.79
CA SER A 117 -18.63 2.25 -15.48
C SER A 117 -17.27 2.01 -16.10
N ILE A 118 -17.21 2.07 -17.43
CA ILE A 118 -16.03 1.77 -18.23
C ILE A 118 -15.31 3.09 -18.55
N PRO A 119 -14.05 3.23 -18.13
CA PRO A 119 -13.28 4.44 -18.38
C PRO A 119 -12.84 4.48 -19.85
N GLU A 120 -13.22 5.54 -20.55
CA GLU A 120 -12.78 5.84 -21.91
C GLU A 120 -12.22 7.27 -21.94
N ALA A 121 -11.23 7.53 -22.79
CA ALA A 121 -10.63 8.86 -22.91
C ALA A 121 -11.65 9.94 -23.31
N GLY A 122 -12.72 9.55 -24.03
CA GLY A 122 -13.81 10.43 -24.45
C GLY A 122 -14.94 10.61 -23.42
N GLY A 123 -14.81 10.02 -22.23
CA GLY A 123 -15.84 10.05 -21.19
C GLY A 123 -16.33 8.65 -20.84
N ALA A 124 -16.61 8.42 -19.56
CA ALA A 124 -17.02 7.10 -19.07
C ALA A 124 -18.39 6.68 -19.64
N ARG A 125 -18.53 5.41 -20.00
CA ARG A 125 -19.81 4.79 -20.37
C ARG A 125 -20.27 3.83 -19.28
N SER A 126 -21.58 3.74 -19.05
CA SER A 126 -22.15 2.80 -18.08
C SER A 126 -22.95 1.70 -18.76
N ASP A 127 -22.70 0.46 -18.37
CA ASP A 127 -23.39 -0.73 -18.86
C ASP A 127 -24.04 -1.46 -17.69
N THR A 128 -25.23 -2.05 -17.91
CA THR A 128 -25.84 -2.99 -16.95
C THR A 128 -25.69 -4.40 -17.49
N VAL A 129 -25.07 -5.28 -16.71
CA VAL A 129 -24.63 -6.62 -17.12
C VAL A 129 -24.91 -7.64 -16.04
N LEU A 130 -24.99 -8.92 -16.44
CA LEU A 130 -25.18 -10.01 -15.49
C LEU A 130 -23.87 -10.36 -14.77
N ALA A 131 -23.96 -10.98 -13.59
CA ALA A 131 -22.78 -11.35 -12.82
C ALA A 131 -21.83 -12.31 -13.54
N GLY A 132 -22.36 -13.17 -14.42
CA GLY A 132 -21.55 -14.07 -15.26
C GLY A 132 -20.75 -13.35 -16.36
N GLU A 133 -21.07 -12.08 -16.67
CA GLU A 133 -20.34 -11.29 -17.67
C GLU A 133 -19.20 -10.46 -17.06
N VAL A 134 -18.94 -10.61 -15.77
CA VAL A 134 -18.01 -9.76 -15.02
C VAL A 134 -17.11 -10.63 -14.15
N LEU A 135 -15.80 -10.47 -14.26
CA LEU A 135 -14.88 -10.98 -13.24
C LEU A 135 -14.77 -9.95 -12.13
N HIS A 136 -15.10 -10.36 -10.90
CA HIS A 136 -15.00 -9.53 -9.71
C HIS A 136 -14.03 -10.18 -8.72
N PHE A 137 -12.79 -9.71 -8.75
CA PHE A 137 -11.77 -10.15 -7.80
C PHE A 137 -11.87 -9.30 -6.53
N ARG A 138 -11.88 -9.95 -5.37
CA ARG A 138 -12.09 -9.32 -4.06
C ARG A 138 -11.17 -9.96 -3.03
N ILE A 139 -10.63 -9.13 -2.13
CA ILE A 139 -9.81 -9.56 -1.00
C ILE A 139 -10.31 -8.88 0.28
N GLY A 140 -10.05 -9.49 1.44
CA GLY A 140 -10.35 -8.87 2.73
C GLY A 140 -11.84 -8.56 2.95
N SER A 141 -12.74 -9.30 2.29
CA SER A 141 -14.19 -9.13 2.45
C SER A 141 -14.64 -9.37 3.89
N ASP A 142 -15.63 -8.59 4.32
CA ASP A 142 -16.30 -8.75 5.61
C ASP A 142 -17.41 -9.80 5.49
N VAL A 143 -17.66 -10.56 6.55
CA VAL A 143 -18.77 -11.52 6.65
C VAL A 143 -20.13 -10.85 6.46
N VAL A 144 -20.26 -9.57 6.86
CA VAL A 144 -21.51 -8.80 6.73
C VAL A 144 -21.71 -8.29 5.30
N ALA A 145 -20.64 -8.13 4.53
CA ALA A 145 -20.67 -7.68 3.14
C ALA A 145 -19.70 -8.50 2.28
N PRO A 146 -19.97 -9.82 2.09
CA PRO A 146 -19.04 -10.71 1.41
C PRO A 146 -18.83 -10.30 -0.05
N TRP A 147 -19.79 -9.60 -0.67
CA TRP A 147 -19.74 -9.11 -2.05
C TRP A 147 -18.84 -7.88 -2.28
N THR A 148 -18.21 -7.32 -1.25
CA THR A 148 -17.28 -6.19 -1.38
C THR A 148 -15.88 -6.55 -0.88
N GLY A 149 -14.85 -6.00 -1.52
CA GLY A 149 -13.48 -6.12 -1.05
C GLY A 149 -13.11 -5.04 -0.03
N THR A 150 -12.04 -5.28 0.74
CA THR A 150 -11.43 -4.28 1.62
C THR A 150 -9.93 -4.23 1.41
N ALA A 151 -9.42 -3.04 1.05
CA ALA A 151 -7.98 -2.83 0.86
C ALA A 151 -7.18 -3.13 2.14
N PRO A 152 -5.92 -3.61 2.04
CA PRO A 152 -5.01 -3.77 3.17
C PRO A 152 -4.93 -2.53 4.08
N LEU A 153 -4.77 -1.35 3.49
CA LEU A 153 -4.65 -0.10 4.24
C LEU A 153 -5.94 0.28 4.96
N GLN A 154 -7.09 -0.04 4.37
CA GLN A 154 -8.40 0.19 4.97
C GLN A 154 -8.65 -0.69 6.21
N ARG A 155 -7.95 -1.83 6.33
CA ARG A 155 -7.96 -2.66 7.55
C ARG A 155 -7.01 -2.14 8.63
N ALA A 156 -6.11 -1.22 8.30
CA ALA A 156 -5.08 -0.67 9.19
C ALA A 156 -5.09 0.87 9.23
N ARG A 157 -6.29 1.48 9.22
CA ARG A 157 -6.47 2.94 9.08
C ARG A 157 -5.71 3.75 10.14
N LEU A 158 -5.65 3.26 11.38
CA LEU A 158 -4.92 3.93 12.46
C LEU A 158 -3.42 4.03 12.17
N SER A 159 -2.83 2.95 11.64
CA SER A 159 -1.40 2.94 11.26
C SER A 159 -1.15 3.79 10.02
N ALA A 160 -2.10 3.81 9.08
CA ALA A 160 -2.03 4.64 7.88
C ALA A 160 -2.03 6.13 8.22
N ASP A 161 -2.97 6.55 9.08
CA ASP A 161 -3.05 7.93 9.57
C ASP A 161 -1.79 8.31 10.35
N LEU A 162 -1.30 7.44 11.25
CA LEU A 162 -0.05 7.70 11.98
C LEU A 162 1.13 7.96 11.04
N LEU A 163 1.30 7.14 9.99
CA LEU A 163 2.39 7.34 9.01
C LEU A 163 2.24 8.69 8.28
N GLU A 164 1.03 9.03 7.85
CA GLU A 164 0.74 10.30 7.20
C GLU A 164 1.08 11.49 8.11
N GLN A 165 0.63 11.46 9.37
CA GLN A 165 0.91 12.52 10.35
C GLN A 165 2.41 12.66 10.60
N LEU A 166 3.14 11.55 10.73
CA LEU A 166 4.60 11.56 10.94
C LEU A 166 5.34 12.15 9.73
N GLU A 167 5.04 11.69 8.51
CA GLU A 167 5.69 12.22 7.30
C GLU A 167 5.36 13.70 7.06
N THR A 168 4.12 14.11 7.33
CA THR A 168 3.68 15.51 7.21
C THR A 168 4.37 16.40 8.24
N ALA A 169 4.40 15.98 9.52
CA ALA A 169 5.05 16.72 10.59
C ALA A 169 6.56 16.88 10.32
N LEU A 170 7.23 15.80 9.90
CA LEU A 170 8.65 15.88 9.53
C LEU A 170 8.88 16.83 8.36
N ARG A 171 8.09 16.72 7.29
CA ARG A 171 8.17 17.65 6.15
C ARG A 171 8.03 19.10 6.58
N ASP A 172 7.04 19.40 7.42
CA ASP A 172 6.77 20.77 7.87
C ASP A 172 7.88 21.29 8.80
N VAL A 173 8.42 20.46 9.70
CA VAL A 173 9.61 20.80 10.50
C VAL A 173 10.80 21.10 9.59
N PHE A 174 11.09 20.25 8.59
CA PHE A 174 12.21 20.48 7.67
C PHE A 174 12.02 21.71 6.77
N ARG A 175 10.77 22.10 6.49
CA ARG A 175 10.45 23.29 5.69
C ARG A 175 10.54 24.57 6.50
N ASP A 176 9.97 24.58 7.71
CA ASP A 176 9.67 25.80 8.46
C ASP A 176 10.63 26.05 9.63
N ALA A 177 11.29 25.02 10.16
CA ALA A 177 12.24 25.20 11.25
C ALA A 177 13.51 25.91 10.78
N PRO A 178 14.14 26.74 11.64
CA PRO A 178 15.38 27.46 11.32
C PRO A 178 16.61 26.53 11.38
N ILE A 179 16.59 25.44 10.61
CA ILE A 179 17.65 24.42 10.60
C ILE A 179 18.99 25.05 10.20
N GLY A 180 19.99 24.82 11.04
CA GLY A 180 21.35 25.35 10.87
C GLY A 180 21.48 26.85 11.18
N SER A 181 20.46 27.48 11.76
CA SER A 181 20.51 28.89 12.15
C SER A 181 21.12 29.02 13.55
N GLN A 182 22.15 29.84 13.68
CA GLN A 182 22.78 30.12 14.97
C GLN A 182 22.56 31.57 15.36
N ILE A 183 22.29 31.82 16.65
CA ILE A 183 22.38 33.15 17.24
C ILE A 183 23.85 33.44 17.49
N VAL A 184 24.41 34.36 16.72
CA VAL A 184 25.76 34.86 16.95
C VAL A 184 25.68 36.14 17.77
N PRO A 185 26.17 36.16 19.02
CA PRO A 185 26.24 37.38 19.80
C PRO A 185 27.30 38.30 19.19
N VAL A 186 26.90 39.50 18.76
CA VAL A 186 27.80 40.54 18.27
C VAL A 186 28.01 41.63 19.32
N PRO A 187 29.17 42.32 19.32
CA PRO A 187 29.40 43.48 20.18
C PRO A 187 28.37 44.59 19.94
N GLU A 188 28.14 45.46 20.92
CA GLU A 188 27.34 46.67 20.72
C GLU A 188 28.03 47.60 19.71
N GLY A 189 27.28 48.08 18.72
CA GLY A 189 27.78 48.93 17.63
C GLY A 189 26.69 49.84 17.07
N SER A 190 27.04 50.71 16.11
CA SER A 190 26.06 51.62 15.50
C SER A 190 25.02 50.83 14.66
N ALA A 191 23.85 51.42 14.42
CA ALA A 191 22.79 50.76 13.64
C ALA A 191 23.24 50.40 12.20
N GLU A 192 24.18 51.18 11.65
CA GLU A 192 24.75 51.03 10.31
C GLU A 192 25.75 49.86 10.25
N ASP A 193 26.57 49.69 11.30
CA ASP A 193 27.49 48.55 11.46
C ASP A 193 26.71 47.24 11.58
N MET A 194 25.62 47.27 12.34
CA MET A 194 24.74 46.12 12.54
C MET A 194 23.99 45.73 11.25
N ALA A 195 23.64 46.69 10.39
CA ALA A 195 23.04 46.41 9.09
C ALA A 195 24.04 45.76 8.12
N SER A 196 25.29 46.25 8.11
CA SER A 196 26.38 45.72 7.30
C SER A 196 26.78 44.30 7.73
N LEU A 197 26.87 44.05 9.04
CA LEU A 197 27.08 42.72 9.62
C LEU A 197 25.96 41.75 9.19
N ARG A 198 24.68 42.13 9.37
CA ARG A 198 23.53 41.30 8.96
C ARG A 198 23.54 40.99 7.46
N ALA A 199 23.90 41.95 6.61
CA ALA A 199 24.05 41.73 5.17
C ALA A 199 25.20 40.75 4.85
N GLY A 200 26.31 40.82 5.59
CA GLY A 200 27.43 39.90 5.47
C GLY A 200 27.13 38.45 5.86
N PHE A 201 26.13 38.21 6.72
CA PHE A 201 25.67 36.88 7.14
C PHE A 201 24.58 36.29 6.23
N ARG A 202 23.76 37.13 5.57
CA ARG A 202 22.65 36.67 4.74
C ARG A 202 23.16 35.84 3.56
N GLY A 203 22.71 34.58 3.45
CA GLY A 203 23.09 33.67 2.36
C GLY A 203 24.34 32.81 2.62
N LYS A 204 25.06 33.03 3.72
CA LYS A 204 26.27 32.26 4.09
C LYS A 204 25.95 31.11 5.05
N ARG A 205 25.11 30.16 4.62
CA ARG A 205 24.80 28.94 5.40
C ARG A 205 26.09 28.15 5.67
N GLY A 206 26.41 27.88 6.94
CA GLY A 206 27.54 27.04 7.34
C GLY A 206 28.93 27.68 7.25
N ALA A 207 29.05 28.97 6.87
CA ALA A 207 30.33 29.67 6.87
C ALA A 207 30.47 30.48 8.18
N ALA A 208 31.11 29.88 9.18
CA ALA A 208 31.64 30.63 10.31
C ALA A 208 32.90 31.39 9.84
N LEU A 209 32.93 32.72 9.98
CA LEU A 209 34.20 33.44 9.86
C LEU A 209 34.30 34.71 10.70
N VAL A 210 35.32 34.63 11.57
CA VAL A 210 36.19 35.65 12.17
C VAL A 210 35.58 36.69 13.11
N ILE A 211 36.03 36.57 14.35
CA ILE A 211 35.93 37.54 15.44
C ILE A 211 37.15 38.46 15.36
N GLU A 212 36.95 39.77 15.33
CA GLU A 212 38.02 40.75 15.55
C GLU A 212 38.52 40.69 17.00
N GLY A 213 39.84 40.83 17.16
CA GLY A 213 40.57 40.57 18.39
C GLY A 213 40.09 41.38 19.61
N VAL A 214 39.81 40.66 20.70
CA VAL A 214 39.35 41.21 22.00
C VAL A 214 40.52 41.69 22.88
N ALA A 215 41.74 41.71 22.35
CA ALA A 215 42.97 41.90 23.13
C ALA A 215 42.98 43.19 23.96
N GLN A 216 42.37 44.27 23.45
CA GLN A 216 42.34 45.56 24.12
C GLN A 216 41.28 45.64 25.25
N ALA A 217 40.16 44.92 25.14
CA ALA A 217 39.13 44.87 26.17
C ALA A 217 39.47 43.89 27.31
N VAL A 218 40.12 42.76 26.99
CA VAL A 218 40.61 41.79 27.99
C VAL A 218 41.74 42.41 28.83
N GLY A 219 42.60 43.24 28.23
CA GLY A 219 43.61 44.02 28.95
C GLY A 219 43.06 45.06 29.93
N ALA A 220 41.79 45.45 29.79
CA ALA A 220 41.07 46.38 30.67
C ALA A 220 40.18 45.67 31.72
N GLY A 221 40.27 44.34 31.85
CA GLY A 221 39.47 43.54 32.79
C GLY A 221 38.02 43.29 32.36
N MET A 222 37.65 43.69 31.14
CA MET A 222 36.33 43.39 30.58
C MET A 222 36.39 42.06 29.82
N HIS A 223 35.47 41.15 30.11
CA HIS A 223 35.29 39.90 29.37
C HIS A 223 33.93 39.87 28.65
N PRO A 224 33.74 40.60 27.53
CA PRO A 224 32.44 40.73 26.87
C PRO A 224 31.88 39.42 26.30
N GLN A 225 32.75 38.42 26.10
CA GLN A 225 32.45 37.11 25.53
C GLN A 225 32.36 35.99 26.59
N LEU A 226 32.56 36.29 27.88
CA LEU A 226 32.46 35.27 28.94
C LEU A 226 31.01 34.76 29.00
N GLY A 227 30.82 33.46 28.75
CA GLY A 227 29.50 32.81 28.75
C GLY A 227 28.66 33.00 27.48
N LYS A 228 29.19 33.67 26.43
CA LYS A 228 28.47 33.88 25.17
C LYS A 228 28.94 32.89 24.10
N GLY A 229 28.24 31.77 23.98
CA GLY A 229 28.40 30.82 22.87
C GLY A 229 27.39 31.07 21.75
N PRO A 230 27.62 30.58 20.51
CA PRO A 230 26.59 30.52 19.50
C PRO A 230 25.45 29.63 19.99
N ASP A 231 24.23 30.17 20.06
CA ASP A 231 23.06 29.36 20.42
C ASP A 231 22.45 28.76 19.15
N GLN A 232 22.30 27.44 19.12
CA GLN A 232 21.80 26.72 17.95
C GLN A 232 20.27 26.71 17.98
N LEU A 233 19.63 27.28 16.96
CA LEU A 233 18.16 27.33 16.86
C LEU A 233 17.56 26.12 16.15
N SER A 234 18.39 25.23 15.60
CA SER A 234 17.90 23.94 15.09
C SER A 234 17.15 23.19 16.18
N PRO A 235 15.91 22.76 15.95
CA PRO A 235 15.21 21.87 16.88
C PRO A 235 16.03 20.59 17.09
N ASP A 236 16.23 20.20 18.34
CA ASP A 236 16.80 18.89 18.64
C ASP A 236 15.72 17.81 18.46
N LEU A 237 15.91 16.98 17.44
CA LEU A 237 15.00 15.87 17.13
C LEU A 237 15.45 14.55 17.76
N SER A 238 16.62 14.50 18.41
CA SER A 238 17.18 13.24 18.93
C SER A 238 16.31 12.60 20.01
N ASP A 239 15.74 13.42 20.90
CA ASP A 239 14.85 12.97 21.99
C ASP A 239 13.42 12.67 21.51
N THR A 240 13.05 13.08 20.30
CA THR A 240 11.68 12.91 19.78
C THR A 240 11.38 11.48 19.31
N LEU A 241 12.42 10.63 19.19
CA LEU A 241 12.33 9.28 18.62
C LEU A 241 11.68 9.24 17.21
N ALA A 242 11.65 10.35 16.50
CA ALA A 242 10.92 10.46 15.23
C ALA A 242 11.42 9.47 14.17
N ASP A 243 12.72 9.21 14.12
CA ASP A 243 13.31 8.19 13.22
C ASP A 243 12.79 6.78 13.53
N LYS A 244 12.73 6.42 14.81
CA LYS A 244 12.21 5.12 15.27
C LYS A 244 10.72 5.00 14.97
N MET A 245 9.92 6.02 15.30
CA MET A 245 8.48 6.03 15.03
C MET A 245 8.19 5.92 13.53
N LEU A 246 8.95 6.63 12.69
CA LEU A 246 8.80 6.54 11.24
C LEU A 246 9.16 5.14 10.71
N THR A 247 10.25 4.56 11.20
CA THR A 247 10.68 3.21 10.81
C THR A 247 9.66 2.15 11.21
N GLU A 248 9.16 2.21 12.44
CA GLU A 248 8.15 1.27 12.95
C GLU A 248 6.78 1.45 12.25
N ALA A 249 6.36 2.69 11.98
CA ALA A 249 5.15 2.99 11.23
C ALA A 249 5.22 2.40 9.81
N LYS A 250 6.34 2.59 9.10
CA LYS A 250 6.57 1.97 7.79
C LYS A 250 6.55 0.44 7.89
N GLY A 251 7.19 -0.12 8.91
CA GLY A 251 7.16 -1.56 9.21
C GLY A 251 5.75 -2.12 9.37
N ALA A 252 4.88 -1.41 10.12
CA ALA A 252 3.49 -1.78 10.28
C ALA A 252 2.74 -1.78 8.94
N ILE A 253 2.97 -0.76 8.09
CA ILE A 253 2.40 -0.71 6.75
C ILE A 253 2.89 -1.89 5.90
N TYR A 254 4.19 -2.18 5.84
CA TYR A 254 4.70 -3.33 5.09
C TYR A 254 4.04 -4.63 5.53
N GLY A 255 3.87 -4.83 6.84
CA GLY A 255 3.18 -5.99 7.40
C GLY A 255 1.73 -6.13 6.92
N THR A 256 0.99 -5.04 6.71
CA THR A 256 -0.40 -5.09 6.22
C THR A 256 -0.51 -5.58 4.77
N PHE A 257 0.51 -5.31 3.96
CA PHE A 257 0.64 -5.84 2.60
C PHE A 257 1.34 -7.20 2.55
N GLY A 258 1.64 -7.79 3.72
CA GLY A 258 2.35 -9.06 3.85
C GLY A 258 3.80 -9.02 3.37
N ILE A 259 4.42 -7.84 3.40
CA ILE A 259 5.83 -7.65 3.10
C ILE A 259 6.60 -7.59 4.41
N LEU A 260 7.58 -8.47 4.55
CA LEU A 260 8.39 -8.51 5.75
C LEU A 260 9.26 -7.25 5.84
N PRO A 261 9.25 -6.50 6.97
CA PRO A 261 10.03 -5.27 7.12
C PRO A 261 11.53 -5.46 6.88
N GLY A 262 12.04 -6.67 7.12
CA GLY A 262 13.42 -7.05 6.81
C GLY A 262 13.80 -6.83 5.35
N LEU A 263 12.87 -6.85 4.40
CA LEU A 263 13.17 -6.58 2.99
C LEU A 263 13.75 -5.17 2.75
N PHE A 264 13.34 -4.19 3.57
CA PHE A 264 13.75 -2.79 3.44
C PHE A 264 14.88 -2.39 4.41
N ASN A 265 15.41 -3.34 5.19
CA ASN A 265 16.52 -3.06 6.09
C ASN A 265 17.82 -2.91 5.27
N PRO A 266 18.59 -1.81 5.42
CA PRO A 266 19.86 -1.63 4.72
C PRO A 266 20.90 -2.72 4.99
N ALA A 267 20.84 -3.38 6.15
CA ALA A 267 21.74 -4.46 6.55
C ALA A 267 21.28 -5.85 6.05
N THR A 268 20.28 -5.91 5.17
CA THR A 268 19.70 -7.17 4.71
C THR A 268 20.63 -7.98 3.82
N THR A 269 20.55 -9.30 3.99
CA THR A 269 21.36 -10.27 3.26
C THR A 269 20.54 -11.01 2.22
N GLY A 270 21.21 -11.52 1.17
CA GLY A 270 20.57 -12.28 0.09
C GLY A 270 19.63 -13.41 0.56
N PRO A 271 19.98 -14.25 1.55
CA PRO A 271 19.07 -15.26 2.09
C PRO A 271 17.75 -14.69 2.61
N LEU A 272 17.80 -13.59 3.39
CA LEU A 272 16.61 -12.96 3.93
C LEU A 272 15.72 -12.37 2.82
N VAL A 273 16.31 -11.79 1.77
CA VAL A 273 15.56 -11.30 0.61
C VAL A 273 14.76 -12.43 -0.04
N ARG A 274 15.37 -13.61 -0.20
CA ARG A 274 14.71 -14.78 -0.79
C ARG A 274 13.55 -15.29 0.07
N GLU A 275 13.73 -15.37 1.38
CA GLU A 275 12.64 -15.77 2.29
C GLU A 275 11.51 -14.73 2.33
N ALA A 276 11.83 -13.44 2.28
CA ALA A 276 10.82 -12.38 2.18
C ALA A 276 10.03 -12.46 0.87
N GLN A 277 10.70 -12.69 -0.26
CA GLN A 277 10.03 -12.92 -1.55
C GLN A 277 9.19 -14.18 -1.55
N ARG A 278 9.66 -15.27 -0.94
CA ARG A 278 8.91 -16.53 -0.79
C ARG A 278 7.66 -16.32 0.06
N HIS A 279 7.79 -15.63 1.21
CA HIS A 279 6.66 -15.30 2.07
C HIS A 279 5.59 -14.50 1.31
N LEU A 280 6.00 -13.44 0.60
CA LEU A 280 5.09 -12.64 -0.21
C LEU A 280 4.39 -13.49 -1.28
N ALA A 281 5.14 -14.33 -2.01
CA ALA A 281 4.58 -15.18 -3.06
C ALA A 281 3.59 -16.20 -2.49
N GLN A 282 3.97 -16.94 -1.45
CA GLN A 282 3.19 -18.08 -0.94
C GLN A 282 2.04 -17.68 -0.02
N ILE A 283 2.24 -16.70 0.86
CA ILE A 283 1.27 -16.37 1.91
C ILE A 283 0.31 -15.26 1.47
N VAL A 284 0.74 -14.39 0.55
CA VAL A 284 -0.04 -13.21 0.15
C VAL A 284 -0.57 -13.39 -1.26
N LEU A 285 0.32 -13.56 -2.25
CA LEU A 285 -0.06 -13.46 -3.65
C LEU A 285 -0.70 -14.75 -4.19
N GLN A 286 -0.21 -15.94 -3.80
CA GLN A 286 -0.77 -17.20 -4.28
C GLN A 286 -2.21 -17.42 -3.81
N PRO A 287 -2.61 -17.13 -2.56
CA PRO A 287 -4.01 -17.21 -2.16
C PRO A 287 -4.92 -16.24 -2.93
N ILE A 288 -4.43 -15.02 -3.22
CA ILE A 288 -5.15 -14.07 -4.07
C ILE A 288 -5.30 -14.62 -5.50
N ALA A 289 -4.22 -15.19 -6.06
CA ALA A 289 -4.23 -15.80 -7.37
C ALA A 289 -5.19 -17.00 -7.46
N ASN A 290 -5.30 -17.81 -6.40
CA ASN A 290 -6.24 -18.93 -6.32
C ASN A 290 -7.69 -18.45 -6.35
N ILE A 291 -8.05 -17.43 -5.56
CA ILE A 291 -9.40 -16.82 -5.59
C ILE A 291 -9.71 -16.24 -6.97
N MET A 292 -8.72 -15.60 -7.61
CA MET A 292 -8.87 -15.11 -8.98
C MET A 292 -9.09 -16.24 -9.98
N ALA A 293 -8.38 -17.36 -9.82
CA ALA A 293 -8.49 -18.53 -10.67
C ALA A 293 -9.84 -19.25 -10.52
N GLU A 294 -10.38 -19.32 -9.30
CA GLU A 294 -11.73 -19.87 -9.03
C GLU A 294 -12.82 -19.06 -9.76
N GLU A 295 -12.83 -17.74 -9.54
CA GLU A 295 -13.76 -16.80 -10.19
C GLU A 295 -13.64 -16.86 -11.73
N ALA A 296 -12.42 -16.92 -12.25
CA ALA A 296 -12.18 -17.04 -13.69
C ALA A 296 -12.62 -18.40 -14.23
N THR A 297 -12.42 -19.48 -13.48
CA THR A 297 -12.84 -20.83 -13.88
C THR A 297 -14.36 -20.92 -13.98
N GLU A 298 -15.07 -20.39 -12.99
CA GLU A 298 -16.54 -20.39 -12.97
C GLU A 298 -17.12 -19.60 -14.15
N LYS A 299 -16.55 -18.44 -14.47
CA LYS A 299 -17.14 -17.50 -15.44
C LYS A 299 -16.64 -17.65 -16.87
N LEU A 300 -15.41 -18.15 -17.07
CA LEU A 300 -14.84 -18.38 -18.40
C LEU A 300 -15.13 -19.80 -18.91
N GLY A 301 -15.60 -20.72 -18.06
CA GLY A 301 -15.99 -22.07 -18.44
C GLY A 301 -14.83 -23.01 -18.77
N ALA A 302 -13.59 -22.63 -18.46
CA ALA A 302 -12.38 -23.44 -18.60
C ALA A 302 -11.61 -23.44 -17.28
N GLY A 303 -10.92 -24.54 -16.96
CA GLY A 303 -10.09 -24.63 -15.76
C GLY A 303 -8.91 -23.66 -15.83
N VAL A 304 -9.00 -22.53 -15.12
CA VAL A 304 -7.95 -21.51 -15.04
C VAL A 304 -7.05 -21.80 -13.85
N GLN A 305 -5.75 -21.70 -14.04
CA GLN A 305 -4.74 -21.76 -12.98
C GLN A 305 -3.83 -20.54 -13.06
N VAL A 306 -3.51 -19.95 -11.91
CA VAL A 306 -2.61 -18.79 -11.81
C VAL A 306 -1.55 -19.10 -10.76
N ASP A 307 -0.29 -19.29 -11.18
CA ASP A 307 0.84 -19.60 -10.32
C ASP A 307 1.80 -18.40 -10.24
N VAL A 308 1.96 -17.83 -9.05
CA VAL A 308 2.92 -16.75 -8.78
C VAL A 308 4.22 -17.26 -8.15
N VAL A 309 4.20 -18.46 -7.55
CA VAL A 309 5.30 -18.99 -6.75
C VAL A 309 6.44 -19.43 -7.64
N ARG A 310 6.16 -20.29 -8.62
CA ARG A 310 7.19 -20.81 -9.53
C ARG A 310 7.98 -19.69 -10.23
N PRO A 311 7.34 -18.70 -10.89
CA PRO A 311 8.08 -17.68 -11.62
C PRO A 311 8.85 -16.73 -10.69
N MET A 312 8.32 -16.41 -9.50
CA MET A 312 9.03 -15.59 -8.53
C MET A 312 10.25 -16.31 -7.96
N GLN A 313 10.25 -17.64 -7.86
CA GLN A 313 11.37 -18.44 -7.34
C GLN A 313 12.43 -18.82 -8.38
N ALA A 314 12.39 -18.29 -9.60
CA ALA A 314 13.30 -18.66 -10.67
C ALA A 314 14.80 -18.44 -10.34
N PHE A 315 15.13 -17.61 -9.35
CA PHE A 315 16.50 -17.36 -8.88
C PHE A 315 17.10 -18.48 -7.99
N ASP A 316 16.31 -19.46 -7.53
CA ASP A 316 16.78 -20.54 -6.65
C ASP A 316 17.18 -21.82 -7.42
N ALA A 317 17.52 -21.71 -8.70
CA ALA A 317 17.98 -22.83 -9.51
C ALA A 317 19.21 -23.53 -8.90
N GLY A 318 20.09 -22.78 -8.23
CA GLY A 318 21.27 -23.34 -7.55
C GLY A 318 20.92 -24.15 -6.30
N GLY A 319 19.94 -23.70 -5.49
CA GLY A 319 19.44 -24.46 -4.35
C GLY A 319 18.73 -25.74 -4.81
N LYS A 320 17.87 -25.63 -5.83
CA LYS A 320 17.19 -26.76 -6.45
C LYS A 320 18.18 -27.78 -7.05
N ALA A 321 19.21 -27.33 -7.75
CA ALA A 321 20.26 -28.21 -8.30
C ALA A 321 21.05 -28.92 -7.20
N ARG A 322 21.36 -28.23 -6.09
CA ARG A 322 22.05 -28.84 -4.94
C ARG A 322 21.15 -29.87 -4.26
N ALA A 323 19.89 -29.54 -4.02
CA ALA A 323 18.91 -30.47 -3.46
C ALA A 323 18.77 -31.72 -4.34
N LEU A 324 18.69 -31.55 -5.67
CA LEU A 324 18.68 -32.65 -6.62
C LEU A 324 19.94 -33.53 -6.53
N ALA A 325 21.13 -32.92 -6.47
CA ALA A 325 22.38 -33.67 -6.30
C ALA A 325 22.41 -34.46 -4.98
N THR A 326 21.94 -33.86 -3.89
CA THR A 326 21.80 -34.53 -2.59
C THR A 326 20.80 -35.69 -2.64
N MET A 327 19.65 -35.51 -3.29
CA MET A 327 18.67 -36.57 -3.48
C MET A 327 19.23 -37.74 -4.29
N ILE A 328 19.92 -37.45 -5.41
CA ILE A 328 20.55 -38.50 -6.23
C ILE A 328 21.62 -39.24 -5.42
N GLY A 329 22.43 -38.53 -4.63
CA GLY A 329 23.40 -39.13 -3.73
C GLY A 329 22.75 -40.02 -2.66
N ALA A 330 21.66 -39.56 -2.04
CA ALA A 330 20.90 -40.34 -1.06
C ALA A 330 20.26 -41.59 -1.69
N LEU A 331 19.74 -41.49 -2.91
CA LEU A 331 19.20 -42.64 -3.66
C LEU A 331 20.29 -43.67 -4.01
N ALA A 332 21.49 -43.21 -4.37
CA ALA A 332 22.62 -44.08 -4.63
C ALA A 332 23.06 -44.84 -3.35
N GLN A 333 23.13 -44.14 -2.21
CA GLN A 333 23.44 -44.75 -0.91
C GLN A 333 22.35 -45.72 -0.45
N ALA A 334 21.07 -45.37 -0.64
CA ALA A 334 19.94 -46.25 -0.32
C ALA A 334 20.01 -47.55 -1.14
N LYS A 335 20.37 -47.43 -2.43
CA LYS A 335 20.59 -48.59 -3.30
C LYS A 335 21.77 -49.45 -2.85
N GLU A 336 22.89 -48.85 -2.45
CA GLU A 336 24.04 -49.59 -1.90
C GLU A 336 23.71 -50.28 -0.58
N ALA A 337 22.87 -49.67 0.26
CA ALA A 337 22.38 -50.23 1.51
C ALA A 337 21.29 -51.30 1.34
N GLY A 338 20.86 -51.57 0.10
CA GLY A 338 19.81 -52.56 -0.18
C GLY A 338 18.40 -52.13 0.23
N ILE A 339 18.14 -50.82 0.36
CA ILE A 339 16.80 -50.28 0.63
C ILE A 339 16.06 -50.17 -0.71
N ASP A 340 15.06 -51.03 -0.94
CA ASP A 340 14.38 -51.20 -2.21
C ASP A 340 12.86 -50.95 -2.18
N GLY A 341 12.34 -50.64 -3.37
CA GLY A 341 10.91 -50.57 -3.74
C GLY A 341 9.98 -49.93 -2.70
N PRO A 342 9.20 -50.73 -1.94
CA PRO A 342 8.17 -50.22 -1.02
C PRO A 342 8.74 -49.38 0.12
N THR A 343 9.88 -49.78 0.71
CA THR A 343 10.47 -49.07 1.86
C THR A 343 11.00 -47.70 1.46
N LEU A 344 11.52 -47.58 0.23
CA LEU A 344 11.94 -46.31 -0.34
C LEU A 344 10.74 -45.44 -0.73
N GLN A 345 9.67 -46.03 -1.28
CA GLN A 345 8.42 -45.31 -1.54
C GLN A 345 7.73 -44.84 -0.26
N ASP A 346 7.74 -45.64 0.81
CA ASP A 346 7.25 -45.25 2.14
C ASP A 346 8.09 -44.11 2.72
N ALA A 347 9.42 -44.15 2.58
CA ALA A 347 10.29 -43.05 3.01
C ALA A 347 10.10 -41.77 2.17
N LEU A 348 9.87 -41.91 0.86
CA LEU A 348 9.63 -40.81 -0.07
C LEU A 348 8.20 -40.25 -0.02
N SER A 349 7.24 -41.01 0.51
CA SER A 349 5.86 -40.55 0.77
C SER A 349 5.69 -40.01 2.19
N PHE A 350 6.51 -40.46 3.14
CA PHE A 350 6.58 -39.87 4.48
C PHE A 350 7.06 -38.43 4.46
N ILE A 351 8.00 -38.11 3.56
CA ILE A 351 8.30 -36.73 3.20
C ILE A 351 7.30 -36.41 2.10
N ASP A 352 6.32 -35.57 2.34
CA ASP A 352 5.25 -35.32 1.37
C ASP A 352 5.80 -34.53 0.17
N TRP A 353 6.17 -35.25 -0.91
CA TRP A 353 6.57 -34.67 -2.20
C TRP A 353 5.46 -34.80 -3.25
N GLN A 354 4.30 -35.37 -2.88
CA GLN A 354 3.17 -35.53 -3.78
C GLN A 354 2.08 -34.52 -3.44
N ASP A 355 1.85 -33.63 -4.40
CA ASP A 355 0.67 -32.77 -4.52
C ASP A 355 0.62 -31.50 -3.64
N GLU A 356 1.60 -30.61 -3.84
CA GLU A 356 1.35 -29.15 -3.92
C GLU A 356 1.47 -28.64 -5.37
#